data_AF-A0A3M1YB61-F1
#
_entry.id   AF-A0A3M1YB61-F1
#
_cell.length_a   1.000
_cell.length_b   1.000
_cell.length_c   1.000
_cell.angle_alpha   90.00
_cell.angle_beta   90.00
_cell.angle_gamma   90.00
#
_symmetry.space_group_name_H-M   'P 1'
#
loop_
_entity.id
_entity.type
_entity.pdbx_description
1 polymer ?
#
loop_
_entity_poly.entity_id
_entity_poly.type
_entity_poly.pdbx_seq_one_letter_code
_entity_poly.pdbx_strand_id
1 'polypeptide(L)' 'MSRWTNKYVIGLTGNIAVGKSVVRQMLQHLGAYTIDADGLAHQAMSPGAPAYKPVVETFGQIILNPDKTINRAMLG' A
#
# COMPACT_ATOMS: atom_id res chain seq x y z
N MET A 1 -5.05 -23.26 -2.58
CA MET A 1 -3.68 -23.66 -2.17
C MET A 1 -2.97 -22.43 -1.63
N SER A 2 -2.45 -22.45 -0.40
CA SER A 2 -1.65 -21.32 0.12
C SER A 2 -0.45 -21.10 -0.80
N ARG A 3 -0.30 -19.89 -1.37
CA ARG A 3 0.87 -19.51 -2.20
C ARG A 3 2.19 -19.54 -1.41
N TRP A 4 2.15 -19.82 -0.11
CA TRP A 4 3.29 -19.79 0.81
C TRP A 4 3.36 -21.09 1.62
N THR A 5 3.88 -22.15 1.03
CA THR A 5 4.21 -23.38 1.76
C THR A 5 5.29 -23.07 2.81
N ASN A 6 5.12 -23.54 4.04
CA ASN A 6 5.97 -23.26 5.21
C ASN A 6 5.96 -21.82 5.78
N LYS A 7 4.95 -20.98 5.47
CA LYS A 7 4.79 -19.68 6.13
C LYS A 7 3.41 -19.53 6.74
N TYR A 8 3.36 -18.92 7.93
CA TYR A 8 2.12 -18.51 8.56
C TYR A 8 1.86 -17.03 8.23
N VAL A 9 0.70 -16.72 7.65
CA VAL A 9 0.36 -15.37 7.20
C VAL A 9 -0.66 -14.78 8.17
N ILE A 10 -0.36 -13.59 8.71
CA ILE A 10 -1.20 -12.89 9.67
C ILE A 10 -1.63 -11.56 9.04
N GLY A 11 -2.95 -11.33 8.97
CA GLY A 11 -3.51 -10.03 8.60
C GLY A 11 -3.63 -9.13 9.81
N LEU A 12 -2.84 -8.06 9.89
CA LEU A 12 -2.95 -7.03 10.92
C LEU A 12 -3.93 -5.94 10.46
N THR A 13 -5.05 -5.79 11.17
CA THR A 13 -6.14 -4.85 10.83
C THR A 13 -6.57 -4.02 12.04
N GLY A 14 -7.46 -3.05 11.82
CA GLY A 14 -7.94 -2.09 12.81
C GLY A 14 -8.27 -0.72 12.21
N ASN A 15 -8.99 0.12 12.96
CA ASN A 15 -9.40 1.46 12.52
C ASN A 15 -8.22 2.42 12.33
N ILE A 16 -8.46 3.59 11.72
CA ILE A 16 -7.45 4.65 11.63
C ILE A 16 -6.98 5.08 13.04
N ALA A 17 -5.70 5.38 13.19
CA ALA A 17 -5.07 5.85 14.43
C ALA A 17 -5.10 4.91 15.67
N VAL A 18 -5.46 3.63 15.52
CA VAL A 18 -5.47 2.66 16.65
C VAL A 18 -4.12 1.97 16.94
N GLY A 19 -3.03 2.42 16.30
CA GLY A 19 -1.69 1.89 16.56
C GLY A 19 -1.28 0.66 15.74
N LYS A 20 -1.97 0.33 14.63
CA LYS A 20 -1.57 -0.79 13.73
C LYS A 20 -0.10 -0.73 13.33
N SER A 21 0.40 0.44 12.94
CA SER A 21 1.80 0.61 12.52
C SER A 21 2.77 0.32 13.67
N VAL A 22 2.38 0.64 14.91
CA VAL A 22 3.16 0.33 16.12
C VAL A 22 3.19 -1.18 16.35
N VAL A 23 2.04 -1.85 16.30
CA VAL A 23 1.96 -3.31 16.44
C VAL A 23 2.75 -4.02 15.34
N ARG A 24 2.70 -3.52 14.09
CA ARG A 24 3.52 -4.02 12.98
C ARG A 24 5.01 -3.92 13.31
N GLN A 25 5.47 -2.77 13.80
CA GLN A 25 6.87 -2.57 14.18
C GLN A 25 7.29 -3.47 15.35
N MET A 26 6.42 -3.68 16.34
CA MET A 26 6.66 -4.62 17.44
C MET A 26 6.86 -6.05 16.92
N LEU A 27 5.97 -6.51 16.02
CA LEU A 27 6.09 -7.82 15.39
C LEU A 27 7.39 -7.94 14.56
N GLN A 28 7.76 -6.87 13.85
CA GLN A 28 9.03 -6.81 13.11
C GLN A 28 10.23 -6.96 14.04
N HIS A 29 10.20 -6.30 15.20
CA HIS A 29 11.27 -6.38 16.21
C HIS A 29 11.40 -7.79 16.80
N LEU A 30 10.30 -8.53 16.87
CA LEU A 30 10.26 -9.93 17.31
C LEU A 30 10.66 -10.93 16.19
N GLY A 31 11.04 -10.44 15.01
CA GLY A 31 11.52 -11.27 13.89
C GLY A 31 10.46 -11.60 12.83
N ALA A 32 9.26 -11.03 12.90
CA ALA A 32 8.28 -11.19 11.83
C ALA A 32 8.72 -10.44 10.57
N TYR A 33 8.59 -11.11 9.42
CA TYR A 33 8.65 -10.41 8.13
C TYR A 33 7.37 -9.61 7.95
N THR A 34 7.48 -8.29 7.81
CA THR A 34 6.31 -7.41 7.69
C THR A 34 6.15 -6.89 6.27
N ILE A 35 4.88 -6.76 5.86
CA ILE A 35 4.49 -6.17 4.59
C ILE A 35 3.57 -4.99 4.92
N ASP A 36 3.93 -3.80 4.44
CA ASP A 36 3.15 -2.58 4.62
C ASP A 36 2.25 -2.38 3.38
N ALA A 37 0.97 -2.69 3.51
CA ALA A 37 0.03 -2.61 2.41
C ALA A 37 -0.20 -1.16 1.95
N ASP A 38 -0.23 -0.20 2.88
CA ASP A 38 -0.44 1.21 2.54
C ASP A 38 0.74 1.75 1.73
N GLY A 39 1.97 1.42 2.16
CA GLY A 39 3.19 1.79 1.43
C GLY A 39 3.26 1.13 0.05
N LEU A 40 2.93 -0.16 -0.06
CA LEU A 40 2.89 -0.86 -1.35
C LEU A 40 1.86 -0.29 -2.31
N ALA A 41 0.69 0.13 -1.82
CA ALA A 41 -0.32 0.77 -2.65
C ALA A 41 0.21 2.08 -3.26
N HIS A 42 0.95 2.88 -2.49
CA HIS A 42 1.55 4.12 -3.00
C HIS A 42 2.61 3.84 -4.06
N GLN A 43 3.46 2.84 -3.82
CA GLN A 43 4.47 2.42 -4.79
C GLN A 43 3.84 1.89 -6.08
N ALA A 44 2.76 1.10 -5.97
CA ALA A 44 2.06 0.55 -7.13
C ALA A 44 1.43 1.65 -8.02
N MET A 45 1.11 2.80 -7.44
CA MET A 45 0.54 3.97 -8.12
C MET A 45 1.59 5.00 -8.57
N SER A 46 2.88 4.76 -8.33
CA SER A 46 3.94 5.67 -8.79
C SER A 46 4.09 5.65 -10.32
N PRO A 47 4.53 6.73 -10.98
CA PRO A 47 4.75 6.73 -12.43
C PRO A 47 5.60 5.54 -12.89
N GLY A 48 5.10 4.78 -13.88
CA GLY A 48 5.75 3.57 -14.39
C GLY A 48 5.45 2.28 -13.61
N ALA A 49 4.76 2.38 -12.46
CA ALA A 49 4.32 1.24 -11.67
C ALA A 49 2.98 0.67 -12.21
N PRO A 50 2.64 -0.61 -11.90
CA PRO A 50 1.58 -1.33 -12.60
C PRO A 50 0.18 -0.75 -12.41
N ALA A 51 -0.09 -0.04 -11.31
CA ALA A 51 -1.40 0.58 -11.07
C ALA A 51 -1.50 2.01 -11.61
N TYR A 52 -0.39 2.66 -11.98
CA TYR A 52 -0.41 4.07 -12.43
C TYR A 52 -1.28 4.27 -13.67
N LYS A 53 -0.99 3.54 -14.74
CA LYS A 53 -1.71 3.70 -16.02
C LYS A 53 -3.21 3.38 -15.87
N PRO A 54 -3.62 2.24 -15.28
CA PRO A 54 -5.05 1.95 -15.05
C PRO A 54 -5.78 3.03 -14.23
N VAL A 55 -5.13 3.57 -13.19
CA VAL A 55 -5.73 4.62 -12.35
C VAL A 55 -5.90 5.92 -13.15
N VAL A 56 -4.89 6.35 -13.91
CA VAL A 56 -4.99 7.56 -14.75
C VAL A 56 -6.01 7.37 -15.87
N GLU A 57 -6.11 6.19 -16.47
CA GLU A 57 -7.13 5.89 -17.49
C GLU A 57 -8.55 5.93 -16.91
N THR A 58 -8.73 5.49 -15.67
CA THR A 58 -10.05 5.44 -15.01
C THR A 58 -10.50 6.82 -14.55
N PHE A 59 -9.62 7.60 -13.93
CA PHE A 59 -9.96 8.87 -13.29
C PHE A 59 -9.57 10.11 -14.13
N GLY A 60 -8.87 9.91 -15.24
CA GLY A 60 -8.37 10.98 -16.11
C GLY A 60 -7.10 11.64 -15.58
N GLN A 61 -6.55 12.58 -16.35
CA GLN A 61 -5.33 13.31 -15.96
C GLN A 61 -5.56 14.37 -14.87
N ILE A 62 -6.83 14.64 -14.52
CA ILE A 62 -7.19 15.62 -13.48
C ILE A 62 -6.65 15.24 -12.09
N ILE A 63 -6.42 13.94 -11.84
CA ILE A 63 -5.84 13.44 -10.58
C ILE A 63 -4.31 13.49 -10.56
N LEU A 64 -3.66 14.10 -11.54
CA LEU A 64 -2.19 14.19 -11.60
C LEU A 64 -1.67 15.51 -11.03
N ASN A 65 -0.58 15.42 -10.28
CA ASN A 65 0.26 16.55 -9.92
C ASN A 65 1.06 17.06 -11.14
N PRO A 66 1.66 18.27 -11.07
CA PRO A 66 2.51 18.79 -12.15
C PRO A 66 3.70 17.89 -12.52
N ASP A 67 4.21 17.11 -11.57
CA ASP A 67 5.29 16.13 -11.76
C ASP A 67 4.81 14.77 -12.31
N LYS A 68 3.53 14.68 -12.68
CA LYS A 68 2.83 13.47 -13.15
C LYS A 68 2.68 12.37 -12.10
N THR A 69 2.93 12.64 -10.82
CA THR A 69 2.53 11.71 -9.75
C THR A 69 1.03 11.80 -9.49
N ILE A 70 0.43 10.75 -8.94
CA ILE A 70 -1.00 10.77 -8.58
C ILE A 70 -1.21 11.65 -7.35
N ASN A 71 -2.10 12.64 -7.46
CA ASN A 71 -2.58 13.46 -6.36
C ASN A 71 -3.60 12.66 -5.53
N ARG A 72 -3.11 12.12 -4.41
CA ARG A 72 -3.93 11.29 -3.50
C ARG A 72 -5.09 12.05 -2.85
N ALA A 73 -4.96 13.35 -2.62
CA ALA A 73 -6.02 14.15 -2.03
C ALA A 73 -7.17 14.41 -3.01
N MET A 74 -6.88 14.42 -4.32
CA MET A 74 -7.91 14.53 -5.37
C MET A 74 -8.55 13.19 -5.72
N LEU A 75 -7.82 12.09 -5.55
CA LEU A 75 -8.34 10.74 -5.79
C LEU A 75 -9.20 10.21 -4.62
N GLY A 76 -8.87 10.62 -3.39
CA GLY A 76 -9.48 10.15 -2.15
C GLY A 76 -10.79 10.85 -1.78
#